data_AF-A0A943LZN6-F1
#
_entry.id   AF-A0A943LZN6-F1
#
_cell.length_a   1.000
_cell.length_b   1.000
_cell.length_c   1.000
_cell.angle_alpha   90.00
_cell.angle_beta   90.00
_cell.angle_gamma   90.00
#
_symmetry.space_group_name_H-M   'P 1'
#
loop_
_entity.id
_entity.type
_entity.pdbx_description
1 polymer ?
#
loop_
_entity_poly.entity_id
_entity_poly.type
_entity_poly.pdbx_seq_one_letter_code
_entity_poly.pdbx_strand_id
1 'polypeptide(L)' 'EAELMKKIPKKDWIISHHRMIFFGRYHCLAKNPKCQTCPLQSYCKYYREITKK' A
#
# COMPACT_ATOMS: atom_id res chain seq x y z
N GLU A 1 -3.63 -6.03 13.26
CA GLU A 1 -2.18 -6.28 13.13
C GLU A 1 -1.77 -7.76 13.02
N ALA A 2 -2.50 -8.69 13.65
CA ALA A 2 -2.14 -10.11 13.70
C ALA A 2 -1.88 -10.77 12.33
N GLU A 3 -2.58 -10.36 11.27
CA GLU A 3 -2.35 -10.93 9.93
C GLU A 3 -1.06 -10.44 9.26
N LEU A 4 -0.67 -9.18 9.47
CA LEU A 4 0.60 -8.66 8.97
C LEU A 4 1.78 -9.30 9.70
N MET A 5 1.64 -9.52 11.01
CA MET A 5 2.65 -10.18 11.85
C MET A 5 2.90 -11.64 11.46
N LYS A 6 1.91 -12.32 10.88
CA LYS A 6 2.05 -13.69 10.35
C LYS A 6 2.82 -13.75 9.03
N LYS A 7 2.78 -12.69 8.23
CA LYS A 7 3.37 -12.64 6.87
C LYS A 7 4.72 -11.92 6.83
N ILE A 8 4.97 -11.01 7.77
CA ILE A 8 6.21 -10.23 7.85
C ILE A 8 7.05 -10.75 9.02
N PRO A 9 8.34 -11.07 8.80
CA PRO A 9 9.23 -11.47 9.89
C PRO A 9 9.36 -10.36 10.95
N LYS A 10 9.45 -10.75 12.23
CA LYS A 10 9.47 -9.84 13.39
C LYS A 10 10.45 -8.67 13.26
N LYS A 11 11.63 -8.94 12.71
CA LYS A 11 12.71 -7.95 12.51
C LYS A 11 12.30 -6.79 11.59
N ASP A 12 11.36 -7.01 10.68
CA ASP A 12 10.93 -6.04 9.67
C ASP A 12 9.63 -5.32 10.04
N TRP A 13 9.04 -5.57 11.21
CA TRP A 13 7.77 -4.95 11.61
C TRP A 13 7.84 -3.43 11.66
N ILE A 14 8.87 -2.89 12.31
CA ILE A 14 9.07 -1.45 12.48
C ILE A 14 9.28 -0.79 11.11
N ILE A 15 10.13 -1.38 10.27
CA ILE A 15 10.43 -0.84 8.94
C ILE A 15 9.20 -0.92 8.04
N SER A 16 8.47 -2.03 8.07
CA SER A 16 7.27 -2.24 7.26
C SER A 16 6.15 -1.27 7.67
N HIS A 17 6.02 -1.00 8.97
CA HIS A 17 5.08 0.00 9.48
C HIS A 17 5.39 1.40 8.95
N HIS A 18 6.65 1.85 9.06
CA HIS A 18 7.07 3.14 8.50
C HIS A 18 6.86 3.20 6.97
N ARG A 19 7.20 2.13 6.25
CA ARG A 19 6.97 2.03 4.80
C ARG A 19 5.50 2.22 4.46
N MET A 20 4.57 1.60 5.19
CA MET A 20 3.13 1.78 4.96
C MET A 20 2.67 3.22 5.24
N ILE A 21 3.16 3.84 6.33
CA ILE A 21 2.83 5.23 6.65
C ILE A 21 3.31 6.18 5.55
N PHE A 22 4.58 6.06 5.13
CA PHE A 22 5.12 6.90 4.07
C PHE A 22 4.43 6.66 2.73
N PHE A 23 4.12 5.41 2.42
CA PHE A 23 3.40 5.06 1.21
C PHE A 23 1.99 5.70 1.19
N GLY A 24 1.23 5.65 2.29
CA GLY A 24 -0.07 6.31 2.38
C GLY A 24 0.02 7.84 2.33
N ARG A 25 1.03 8.42 3.00
CA ARG A 25 1.20 9.88 3.08
C ARG A 25 1.66 10.52 1.76
N TYR A 26 2.49 9.84 0.97
CA TYR A 26 3.10 10.44 -0.22
C TYR A 26 2.60 9.84 -1.55
N HIS A 27 2.08 8.61 -1.53
CA HIS A 27 1.73 7.87 -2.75
C HIS A 27 0.24 7.52 -2.82
N CYS A 28 -0.25 6.73 -1.87
CA CYS A 28 -1.62 6.26 -1.80
C CYS A 28 -2.48 7.20 -0.91
N LEU A 29 -2.63 8.44 -1.37
CA LEU A 29 -3.40 9.48 -0.69
C LEU A 29 -4.88 9.11 -0.59
N ALA A 30 -5.54 9.53 0.51
CA ALA A 30 -6.96 9.27 0.74
C ALA A 30 -7.88 9.96 -0.29
N LYS A 31 -7.47 11.12 -0.81
CA LYS A 31 -8.13 11.82 -1.93
C LYS A 31 -7.13 11.89 -3.08
N ASN A 32 -7.55 11.49 -4.28
CA ASN A 32 -6.72 11.45 -5.51
C ASN A 32 -5.37 10.73 -5.32
N PRO A 33 -5.37 9.40 -5.13
CA PRO A 33 -4.13 8.63 -5.04
C PRO A 33 -3.32 8.71 -6.35
N LYS A 34 -1.99 8.71 -6.24
CA LYS A 34 -1.08 8.74 -7.40
C LYS A 34 -0.93 7.36 -8.04
N CYS A 35 -2.02 6.83 -8.59
CA CYS A 35 -2.06 5.48 -9.12
C CYS A 35 -1.19 5.29 -10.37
N GLN A 36 -1.05 6.32 -11.22
CA GLN A 36 -0.27 6.23 -12.48
C GLN A 36 1.21 5.94 -12.27
N THR A 37 1.78 6.39 -11.15
CA THR A 37 3.19 6.16 -10.80
C THR A 37 3.35 5.08 -9.74
N CYS A 38 2.28 4.34 -9.43
CA CYS A 38 2.28 3.37 -8.35
C CYS A 38 2.93 2.05 -8.79
N PRO A 39 4.02 1.59 -8.14
CA PRO A 39 4.63 0.30 -8.46
C PRO A 39 3.69 -0.88 -8.14
N LEU A 40 2.71 -0.66 -7.25
CA LEU A 40 1.72 -1.67 -6.86
C LEU A 40 0.44 -1.62 -7.72
N GLN A 41 0.40 -0.79 -8.78
CA GLN A 41 -0.77 -0.61 -9.64
C GLN A 41 -1.33 -1.95 -10.15
N SER A 42 -0.45 -2.84 -10.63
CA SER A 42 -0.83 -4.16 -11.15
C SER A 42 -1.45 -5.07 -10.09
N TYR A 43 -1.11 -4.91 -8.81
CA TYR A 43 -1.63 -5.72 -7.69
C TYR A 43 -2.75 -5.02 -6.92
N CYS A 44 -3.00 -3.75 -7.18
CA CYS A 44 -3.97 -2.93 -6.45
C CYS A 44 -5.40 -3.23 -6.92
N LYS A 45 -6.24 -3.77 -6.02
CA LYS A 45 -7.66 -4.04 -6.30
C LYS A 45 -8.43 -2.75 -6.59
N TYR A 46 -8.22 -1.72 -5.78
CA TYR A 46 -8.85 -0.41 -5.96
C TYR A 46 -8.58 0.17 -7.35
N TYR A 47 -7.32 0.12 -7.80
CA TYR A 47 -6.95 0.59 -9.14
C TYR A 47 -7.68 -0.18 -10.24
N ARG A 48 -7.75 -1.52 -10.12
CA ARG A 48 -8.47 -2.36 -11.08
C ARG A 48 -9.95 -2.04 -11.13
N GLU A 49 -10.57 -1.70 -10.00
CA GLU A 49 -11.99 -1.34 -9.93
C GLU A 49 -12.29 0.02 -10.58
N ILE A 50 -11.45 1.04 -10.36
CA ILE A 50 -11.64 2.36 -11.01
C ILE A 50 -11.41 2.32 -12.53
N THR A 51 -10.54 1.45 -13.04
CA THR A 51 -10.32 1.30 -14.51
C THR A 51 -11.38 0.47 -15.22
N LYS A 52 -12.18 -0.31 -14.48
CA LYS A 52 -13.26 -1.14 -15.06
C LYS A 52 -14.55 -0.36 -15.30
N LYS A 53 -14.62 0.87 -14.81
CA LYS A 53 -15.77 1.76 -14.94
C LYS A 53 -15.55 2.71 -16.11
#